data_AF-A0A2D8XGF8-F1
#
_entry.id   AF-A0A2D8XGF8-F1
#
_cell.length_a   1.000
_cell.length_b   1.000
_cell.length_c   1.000
_cell.angle_alpha   90.00
_cell.angle_beta   90.00
_cell.angle_gamma   90.00
#
_symmetry.space_group_name_H-M   'P 1'
#
loop_
_entity.id
_entity.type
_entity.pdbx_description
1 polymer ?
#
loop_
_entity_poly.entity_id
_entity_poly.type
_entity_poly.pdbx_seq_one_letter_code
_entity_poly.pdbx_strand_id
1 'polypeptide(L)'
;MKDDDDIRKEIADARQLGAWTYLDSMMELLQQECEPQAVQWNRERLHHARWMSSKLLAGTFGDKIQADVKADTKMTIAWSSEVIPEIK
;
A
#
# COMPACT_ATOMS: atom_id res chain seq x y z
N MET A 1 22.18 6.53 11.30
CA MET A 1 20.97 5.87 10.75
C MET A 1 19.80 6.83 10.61
N LYS A 2 19.38 7.58 11.64
CA LYS A 2 18.30 8.59 11.48
C LYS A 2 18.76 9.79 10.65
N ASP A 3 20.02 10.19 10.81
CA ASP A 3 20.63 11.37 10.20
C ASP A 3 21.64 11.03 9.08
N ASP A 4 21.72 9.76 8.69
CA ASP A 4 22.61 9.29 7.62
C ASP A 4 21.76 8.86 6.42
N ASP A 5 21.81 9.68 5.39
CA ASP A 5 20.96 9.57 4.21
C ASP A 5 21.35 8.39 3.30
N ASP A 6 22.64 8.05 3.25
CA ASP A 6 23.16 6.96 2.42
C ASP A 6 22.74 5.60 3.00
N ILE A 7 22.92 5.42 4.32
CA ILE A 7 22.46 4.22 5.02
C ILE A 7 20.93 4.08 4.92
N ARG A 8 20.19 5.19 5.01
CA ARG A 8 18.73 5.16 4.85
C ARG A 8 18.32 4.68 3.46
N LYS A 9 19.05 5.11 2.42
CA LYS A 9 18.80 4.69 1.04
C LYS A 9 19.11 3.21 0.84
N GLU A 10 20.27 2.74 1.30
CA GLU A 10 20.63 1.32 1.22
C GLU A 10 19.61 0.42 1.92
N ILE A 11 19.12 0.83 3.10
CA ILE A 11 18.07 0.10 3.82
C ILE A 11 16.75 0.10 3.05
N ALA A 12 16.39 1.21 2.41
CA ALA A 12 15.18 1.29 1.59
C ALA A 12 15.28 0.36 0.37
N ASP A 13 16.41 0.36 -0.32
CA ASP A 13 16.66 -0.49 -1.48
C ASP A 13 16.67 -1.98 -1.08
N ALA A 14 17.32 -2.32 0.04
CA ALA A 14 17.30 -3.68 0.58
C ALA A 14 15.89 -4.15 0.96
N ARG A 15 15.05 -3.25 1.51
CA ARG A 15 13.64 -3.56 1.82
C ARG A 15 12.82 -3.80 0.57
N GLN A 16 13.05 -3.02 -0.48
CA GLN A 16 12.36 -3.21 -1.77
C GLN A 16 12.75 -4.56 -2.37
N LEU A 17 14.05 -4.86 -2.45
CA LEU A 17 14.55 -6.13 -2.96
C LEU A 17 14.02 -7.31 -2.15
N GLY A 18 14.09 -7.24 -0.83
CA GLY A 18 13.59 -8.29 0.06
C GLY A 18 12.10 -8.55 -0.10
N ALA A 19 11.30 -7.52 -0.33
CA ALA A 19 9.88 -7.68 -0.59
C ALA A 19 9.58 -8.30 -1.97
N TRP A 20 10.36 -7.99 -3.01
CA TRP A 20 10.26 -8.68 -4.31
C TRP A 20 10.60 -10.16 -4.19
N THR A 21 11.72 -10.49 -3.57
CA THR A 21 12.15 -11.89 -3.35
C THR A 21 11.15 -12.65 -2.49
N TYR A 22 10.61 -12.01 -1.45
CA TYR A 22 9.61 -12.63 -0.59
C TYR A 22 8.32 -12.93 -1.36
N LEU A 23 7.84 -12.01 -2.20
CA LEU A 23 6.65 -12.24 -3.02
C LEU A 23 6.87 -13.39 -4.00
N ASP A 24 8.05 -13.47 -4.61
CA ASP A 24 8.42 -14.54 -5.55
C ASP A 24 8.37 -15.93 -4.89
N SER A 25 8.99 -16.08 -3.70
CA SER A 25 8.92 -17.34 -2.93
C SER A 25 7.48 -17.75 -2.55
N MET A 26 6.59 -16.78 -2.39
CA MET A 26 5.19 -17.04 -2.06
C MET A 26 4.38 -17.39 -3.32
N MET A 27 4.76 -16.86 -4.48
CA MET A 27 4.22 -17.29 -5.76
C MET A 27 4.60 -18.74 -6.07
N GLU A 28 5.83 -19.16 -5.76
CA GLU A 28 6.23 -20.57 -5.87
C GLU A 28 5.36 -21.46 -4.99
N LEU A 29 5.13 -21.07 -3.73
CA LEU A 29 4.29 -21.83 -2.80
C LEU A 29 2.84 -21.92 -3.26
N LEU A 30 2.33 -20.91 -3.97
CA LEU A 30 0.99 -20.92 -4.55
C LEU A 30 0.87 -21.90 -5.73
N GLN A 31 1.94 -22.14 -6.48
CA GLN A 31 1.95 -23.05 -7.62
C GLN A 31 2.09 -24.52 -7.21
N GLN A 32 2.57 -24.79 -5.99
CA GLN A 32 2.74 -26.15 -5.48
C GLN A 32 1.38 -26.77 -5.10
N GLU A 33 1.21 -28.05 -5.43
CA GLU A 33 0.07 -28.82 -4.95
C GLU A 33 0.11 -28.92 -3.42
N CYS A 34 -1.04 -28.75 -2.79
CA CYS A 34 -1.17 -28.67 -1.35
C CYS A 34 -2.20 -29.68 -0.88
N GLU A 35 -1.85 -30.44 0.18
CA GLU A 35 -2.79 -31.29 0.88
C GLU A 35 -3.97 -30.46 1.43
N PRO A 36 -5.22 -30.96 1.37
CA PRO A 36 -6.41 -30.20 1.78
C PRO A 36 -6.34 -29.62 3.19
N GLN A 37 -5.65 -30.31 4.11
CA GLN A 37 -5.48 -29.89 5.51
C GLN A 37 -4.54 -28.69 5.65
N ALA A 38 -3.57 -28.54 4.75
CA ALA A 38 -2.58 -27.46 4.78
C ALA A 38 -3.04 -26.19 4.04
N VAL A 39 -4.14 -26.27 3.28
CA VAL A 39 -4.65 -25.15 2.46
C VAL A 39 -4.90 -23.91 3.31
N GLN A 40 -5.54 -24.06 4.47
CA GLN A 40 -5.85 -22.92 5.34
C GLN A 40 -4.57 -22.24 5.84
N TRP A 41 -3.56 -23.01 6.23
CA TRP A 41 -2.28 -22.48 6.69
C TRP A 41 -1.54 -21.73 5.58
N ASN A 42 -1.48 -22.33 4.39
CA ASN A 42 -0.85 -21.72 3.22
C ASN A 42 -1.57 -20.44 2.81
N ARG A 43 -2.91 -20.43 2.86
CA ARG A 43 -3.71 -19.25 2.57
C ARG A 43 -3.35 -18.08 3.48
N GLU A 44 -3.25 -18.30 4.79
CA GLU A 44 -2.89 -17.22 5.73
C GLU A 44 -1.45 -16.72 5.51
N ARG A 45 -0.49 -17.61 5.22
CA ARG A 45 0.89 -17.21 4.87
C ARG A 45 0.93 -16.32 3.63
N LEU A 46 0.19 -16.68 2.59
CA LEU A 46 0.10 -15.91 1.35
C LEU A 46 -0.59 -14.56 1.57
N HIS A 47 -1.64 -14.51 2.40
CA HIS A 47 -2.28 -13.25 2.78
C HIS A 47 -1.33 -12.32 3.53
N HIS A 48 -0.55 -12.84 4.48
CA HIS A 48 0.46 -12.05 5.16
C HIS A 48 1.53 -11.53 4.21
N ALA A 49 1.95 -12.34 3.24
CA ALA A 49 2.91 -11.91 2.22
C ALA A 49 2.39 -10.76 1.36
N ARG A 50 1.14 -10.87 0.89
CA ARG A 50 0.46 -9.79 0.17
C ARG A 50 0.31 -8.53 1.02
N TRP A 51 -0.04 -8.67 2.30
CA TRP A 51 -0.19 -7.53 3.19
C TRP A 51 1.15 -6.82 3.42
N MET A 52 2.21 -7.56 3.69
CA MET A 52 3.56 -7.01 3.88
C MET A 52 4.08 -6.31 2.62
N SER A 53 3.87 -6.89 1.43
CA SER A 53 4.30 -6.26 0.18
C SER A 53 3.58 -4.94 -0.09
N SER A 54 2.30 -4.81 0.28
CA SER A 54 1.56 -3.55 0.18
C SER A 54 2.12 -2.42 1.07
N LYS A 55 2.78 -2.78 2.18
CA LYS A 55 3.39 -1.81 3.11
C LYS A 55 4.83 -1.47 2.72
N LEU A 56 5.58 -2.45 2.23
CA LEU A 56 6.98 -2.26 1.84
C LEU A 56 7.12 -1.60 0.47
N LEU A 57 6.21 -1.89 -0.47
CA LEU A 57 6.15 -1.28 -1.81
C LEU A 57 4.76 -0.72 -2.09
N ALA A 58 4.33 0.25 -1.29
CA ALA A 58 3.02 0.89 -1.45
C ALA A 58 2.79 1.49 -2.86
N GLY A 59 3.85 1.95 -3.55
CA GLY A 59 3.74 2.47 -4.91
C GLY A 59 3.42 1.41 -5.98
N THR A 60 3.82 0.15 -5.76
CA THR A 60 3.68 -0.94 -6.73
C THR A 60 2.53 -1.87 -6.37
N PHE A 61 2.47 -2.30 -5.11
CA PHE A 61 1.52 -3.29 -4.59
C PHE A 61 0.52 -2.71 -3.59
N GLY A 62 0.53 -1.39 -3.38
CA GLY A 62 -0.52 -0.72 -2.63
C GLY A 62 -1.87 -0.88 -3.33
N ASP A 63 -2.94 -0.89 -2.54
CA ASP A 63 -4.28 -0.98 -3.08
C ASP A 63 -4.56 0.27 -3.92
N LYS A 64 -4.65 0.10 -5.24
CA LYS A 64 -4.92 1.21 -6.14
C LYS A 64 -6.39 1.55 -6.02
N ILE A 65 -6.68 2.52 -5.17
CA ILE A 65 -7.98 3.21 -5.19
C ILE A 65 -7.99 4.03 -6.48
N GLN A 66 -8.40 3.41 -7.60
CA GLN A 66 -8.92 4.17 -8.73
C GLN A 66 -10.19 4.84 -8.26
N ALA A 67 -10.04 5.99 -7.61
CA ALA A 67 -11.13 6.93 -7.47
C ALA A 67 -11.39 7.42 -8.89
N ASP A 68 -12.30 6.74 -9.59
CA ASP A 68 -12.80 7.14 -10.90
C ASP A 68 -13.66 8.39 -10.67
N VAL A 69 -12.99 9.50 -10.34
CA VAL A 69 -13.58 10.81 -10.17
C VAL A 69 -13.84 11.32 -11.58
N LYS A 70 -14.92 10.82 -12.18
CA LYS A 70 -15.65 11.53 -13.23
C LYS A 70 -16.31 12.76 -12.61
N ALA A 71 -15.52 13.70 -12.11
CA ALA A 71 -16.02 14.99 -11.66
C ALA A 71 -15.54 16.05 -12.65
N ASP A 72 -16.48 16.76 -13.26
CA ASP A 72 -16.22 18.05 -13.89
C ASP A 72 -15.52 18.96 -12.88
N THR A 73 -14.25 19.28 -13.16
CA THR A 73 -13.34 19.95 -12.24
C THR A 73 -13.68 21.44 -12.09
N LYS A 74 -14.70 21.76 -11.27
CA LYS A 74 -14.82 23.06 -10.58
C LYS A 74 -15.17 22.84 -9.12
N MET A 75 -14.15 22.59 -8.31
CA MET A 75 -14.28 22.55 -6.86
C MET A 75 -13.95 23.94 -6.29
N THR A 76 -14.97 24.74 -5.99
CA THR A 76 -14.82 26.04 -5.31
C THR A 76 -14.97 25.82 -3.81
N ILE A 77 -13.86 25.85 -3.07
CA ILE A 77 -13.87 25.80 -1.61
C ILE A 77 -13.79 27.23 -1.10
N ALA A 78 -14.87 27.73 -0.51
CA ALA A 78 -14.92 29.02 0.17
C ALA A 78 -15.12 28.81 1.68
N TRP A 79 -14.23 29.40 2.48
CA TRP A 79 -14.35 29.45 3.94
C TRP A 79 -14.85 30.84 4.32
N SER A 80 -16.03 30.96 4.93
CA SER A 80 -16.48 32.22 5.51
C SER A 80 -16.09 32.28 6.98
N SER A 81 -15.35 33.31 7.38
CA SER A 81 -15.14 33.69 8.78
C SER A 81 -15.90 34.95 9.19
N GLU A 82 -16.84 35.43 8.37
CA GLU A 82 -17.54 36.69 8.63
C GLU A 82 -19.01 36.44 9.02
N VAL A 83 -19.36 36.92 10.21
CA VAL A 83 -20.72 37.01 10.72
C VAL A 83 -21.45 38.05 9.86
N ILE A 84 -22.47 37.63 9.13
CA ILE A 84 -23.31 38.50 8.28
C ILE A 84 -24.12 39.42 9.21
N PRO A 85 -23.97 40.77 9.16
CA PRO A 85 -24.85 41.64 9.91
C PRO A 85 -26.23 41.71 9.25
N GLU A 86 -27.28 41.53 10.05
CA GLU A 86 -28.68 41.64 9.63
C GLU A 86 -28.96 43.05 9.07
N ILE A 87 -29.54 43.10 7.87
CA ILE A 87 -29.96 44.34 7.22
C ILE A 87 -31.33 44.73 7.80
N LYS A 88 -31.41 45.95 8.37
CA LYS A 88 -32.66 46.60 8.80
C LYS A 88 -33.55 47.00 7.63
#